data_AF-N9SR66-F1
#
_entry.id   AF-N9SR66-F1
#
_cell.length_a   1.000
_cell.length_b   1.000
_cell.length_c   1.000
_cell.angle_alpha   90.00
_cell.angle_beta   90.00
_cell.angle_gamma   90.00
#
_symmetry.space_group_name_H-M   'P 1'
#
loop_
_entity.id
_entity.type
_entity.pdbx_description
1 polymer ?
#
loop_
_entity_poly.entity_id
_entity_poly.type
_entity_poly.pdbx_seq_one_letter_code
_entity_poly.pdbx_strand_id
1 'polypeptide(L)'
;MKKSWRILSAISIISIPFPIVAASCEKKNNIQKTIKFAENNQQENKEKEDEQKNQNQQDNQSNKIGNKSNLETNKEDLQAKEKQENLEKIKKIQSLWEIHKEEFGTFHTHKDVLDQINVYANEKKISTLELANDAKINSFLEEDENGGKNNIEFKIGENKFNLKLGSVFKDKVVAKYYLENNPNKIIISKDGNFEESKNSNENIVITQIGYMKSKDKILISRFPKKTTLVPKHLPLKIESLTYAFSNLEVKKVKNIEHWNTKNITDISHIFSDSLFFNQDISNWDTKNIKNMSGAFFGATSFNQPLNSWDVSNVTLMSDMFSGATKFNQDLSNWKTNNVVDMESMFQEAEAFNGDITNWNVEKVKKMGQMFTDATSFNKNIGNWRIMEDVSVHAMFKGAKKFDLSYISNWNTKNKDFT
;
A
#
# COMPACT_ATOMS: atom_id res chain seq x y z
N MET A 1 40.81 40.17 -32.48
CA MET A 1 40.02 40.96 -31.51
C MET A 1 40.07 40.27 -30.15
N LYS A 2 40.48 41.03 -29.13
CA LYS A 2 40.45 40.83 -27.66
C LYS A 2 40.47 39.41 -27.06
N LYS A 3 41.62 39.18 -26.41
CA LYS A 3 42.04 38.22 -25.38
C LYS A 3 41.01 37.83 -24.30
N SER A 4 40.87 36.52 -24.12
CA SER A 4 40.95 35.70 -22.90
C SER A 4 40.62 36.29 -21.51
N TRP A 5 39.63 35.68 -20.85
CA TRP A 5 39.72 35.30 -19.43
C TRP A 5 38.93 33.99 -19.17
N ARG A 6 39.65 32.93 -18.81
CA ARG A 6 39.13 31.77 -18.07
C ARG A 6 40.06 31.60 -16.86
N ILE A 7 39.53 31.77 -15.67
CA ILE A 7 40.22 31.52 -14.41
C ILE A 7 39.95 30.08 -14.00
N LEU A 8 41.04 29.35 -13.77
CA LEU A 8 41.10 28.04 -13.13
C LEU A 8 40.75 28.16 -11.64
N SER A 9 39.93 27.25 -11.12
CA SER A 9 40.19 26.64 -9.82
C SER A 9 39.57 25.23 -9.80
N ALA A 10 40.42 24.24 -10.03
CA ALA A 10 40.15 22.84 -9.69
C ALA A 10 40.70 22.64 -8.27
N ILE A 11 39.82 22.34 -7.32
CA ILE A 11 40.22 21.90 -5.98
C ILE A 11 40.13 20.38 -5.98
N SER A 12 41.30 19.74 -5.95
CA SER A 12 41.46 18.32 -5.61
C SER A 12 41.17 18.13 -4.12
N ILE A 13 40.22 17.26 -3.79
CA ILE A 13 40.14 16.62 -2.48
C ILE A 13 40.29 15.12 -2.71
N ILE A 14 41.50 14.64 -2.45
CA ILE A 14 41.79 13.25 -2.14
C ILE A 14 41.56 13.09 -0.65
N SER A 15 40.69 12.15 -0.24
CA SER A 15 40.72 11.63 1.13
C SER A 15 40.23 10.18 1.18
N ILE A 16 41.25 9.30 1.09
CA ILE A 16 41.52 8.05 1.82
C ILE A 16 40.33 7.18 2.31
N PRO A 17 40.32 5.86 2.00
CA PRO A 17 39.36 4.89 2.54
C PRO A 17 39.79 4.39 3.94
N PHE A 18 38.84 4.27 4.87
CA PHE A 18 39.06 3.57 6.14
C PHE A 18 38.78 2.07 5.99
N PRO A 19 39.60 1.20 6.62
CA PRO A 19 39.56 -0.24 6.39
C PRO A 19 38.57 -0.98 7.28
N ILE A 20 38.13 -2.10 6.73
CA ILE A 20 37.41 -3.21 7.34
C ILE A 20 38.30 -3.86 8.41
N VAL A 21 37.76 -4.11 9.61
CA VAL A 21 38.37 -5.03 10.57
C VAL A 21 37.43 -6.21 10.76
N ALA A 22 37.82 -7.34 10.18
CA ALA A 22 37.48 -8.67 10.63
C ALA A 22 38.71 -9.23 11.34
N ALA A 23 38.53 -9.80 12.53
CA ALA A 23 39.54 -10.65 13.15
C ALA A 23 38.85 -11.88 13.74
N SER A 24 39.24 -13.03 13.19
CA SER A 24 38.85 -14.38 13.55
C SER A 24 40.12 -15.13 13.97
N CYS A 25 39.96 -16.01 14.97
CA CYS A 25 40.83 -17.11 15.41
C CYS A 25 42.27 -16.82 15.87
N GLU A 26 42.61 -17.22 17.10
CA GLU A 26 43.29 -18.50 17.36
C GLU A 26 43.47 -18.82 18.85
N LYS A 27 43.19 -20.09 19.18
CA LYS A 27 43.53 -20.81 20.42
C LYS A 27 44.74 -21.70 20.10
N LYS A 28 45.77 -21.74 20.96
CA LYS A 28 46.30 -22.99 21.62
C LYS A 28 47.65 -22.79 22.33
N ASN A 29 47.65 -23.22 23.60
CA ASN A 29 48.59 -24.11 24.32
C ASN A 29 50.11 -23.81 24.41
N ASN A 30 50.61 -23.63 25.64
CA ASN A 30 51.47 -24.58 26.41
C ASN A 30 51.99 -23.87 27.70
N ILE A 31 51.67 -24.33 28.91
CA ILE A 31 52.32 -25.40 29.72
C ILE A 31 53.71 -25.02 30.31
N GLN A 32 53.72 -24.94 31.65
CA GLN A 32 54.78 -25.23 32.65
C GLN A 32 55.94 -24.28 32.94
N LYS A 33 55.97 -23.80 34.19
CA LYS A 33 56.98 -23.97 35.28
C LYS A 33 56.81 -22.79 36.28
N THR A 34 56.73 -22.91 37.61
CA THR A 34 57.41 -23.84 38.53
C THR A 34 56.66 -23.94 39.88
N ILE A 35 56.63 -25.18 40.36
CA ILE A 35 56.40 -25.74 41.69
C ILE A 35 56.90 -24.88 42.87
N LYS A 36 56.09 -24.76 43.94
CA LYS A 36 56.50 -25.05 45.33
C LYS A 36 55.30 -25.23 46.28
N PHE A 37 55.08 -26.50 46.63
CA PHE A 37 54.64 -27.08 47.91
C PHE A 37 53.46 -26.48 48.68
N ALA A 38 52.42 -27.30 48.79
CA ALA A 38 51.38 -27.25 49.80
C ALA A 38 51.80 -28.06 51.04
N GLU A 39 51.55 -27.51 52.22
CA GLU A 39 51.36 -28.20 53.51
C GLU A 39 50.38 -27.30 54.28
N ASN A 40 49.39 -27.73 55.05
CA ASN A 40 48.74 -29.01 55.28
C ASN A 40 47.42 -28.67 55.99
N ASN A 41 46.44 -29.57 55.86
CA ASN A 41 45.08 -29.45 56.38
C ASN A 41 44.97 -29.51 57.92
N GLN A 42 44.03 -28.71 58.43
CA GLN A 42 43.00 -29.00 59.46
C GLN A 42 43.35 -29.28 60.93
N GLN A 43 42.34 -28.94 61.76
CA GLN A 43 42.14 -29.10 63.21
C GLN A 43 42.77 -27.96 64.04
N GLU A 44 42.10 -27.29 64.99
CA GLU A 44 41.05 -27.74 65.90
C GLU A 44 40.30 -26.53 66.54
N ASN A 45 39.19 -26.86 67.22
CA ASN A 45 38.15 -26.00 67.77
C ASN A 45 38.50 -25.20 69.06
N LYS A 46 37.63 -24.19 69.32
CA LYS A 46 36.99 -23.78 70.61
C LYS A 46 37.55 -22.62 71.46
N GLU A 47 36.57 -21.92 72.06
CA GLU A 47 36.57 -20.93 73.17
C GLU A 47 36.77 -19.45 72.77
N LYS A 48 35.90 -18.45 73.02
CA LYS A 48 34.70 -18.20 73.87
C LYS A 48 33.89 -17.07 73.19
N GLU A 49 32.58 -17.16 72.97
CA GLU A 49 31.46 -16.84 73.89
C GLU A 49 31.53 -15.47 74.60
N ASP A 50 30.56 -14.63 74.20
CA ASP A 50 29.76 -13.65 74.96
C ASP A 50 30.20 -12.19 75.21
N GLU A 51 29.22 -11.31 74.95
CA GLU A 51 29.10 -9.86 75.21
C GLU A 51 29.97 -8.93 74.34
N GLN A 52 29.48 -8.31 73.25
CA GLN A 52 28.41 -7.32 73.25
C GLN A 52 27.63 -7.32 71.92
N LYS A 53 26.55 -8.11 71.90
CA LYS A 53 25.32 -7.74 71.19
C LYS A 53 24.62 -6.68 72.05
N ASN A 54 24.78 -5.39 71.73
CA ASN A 54 23.75 -4.37 71.98
C ASN A 54 24.19 -3.02 71.37
N GLN A 55 24.12 -2.93 70.04
CA GLN A 55 23.94 -1.66 69.32
C GLN A 55 23.55 -1.81 67.84
N ASN A 56 23.56 -3.03 67.27
CA ASN A 56 23.20 -3.25 65.86
C ASN A 56 21.85 -3.96 65.67
N GLN A 57 20.80 -3.53 66.37
CA GLN A 57 19.42 -3.97 66.09
C GLN A 57 18.41 -2.84 65.86
N GLN A 58 18.86 -1.58 65.69
CA GLN A 58 17.98 -0.50 65.19
C GLN A 58 18.37 0.08 63.82
N ASP A 59 19.56 -0.20 63.28
CA ASP A 59 20.00 0.40 61.99
C ASP A 59 19.96 -0.52 60.76
N ASN A 60 19.57 -1.79 60.90
CA ASN A 60 19.50 -2.74 59.78
C ASN A 60 18.07 -3.14 59.34
N GLN A 61 17.02 -2.55 59.93
CA GLN A 61 15.66 -2.61 59.39
C GLN A 61 15.28 -1.34 58.61
N SER A 62 15.85 -0.18 58.92
CA SER A 62 15.60 1.09 58.22
C SER A 62 16.21 1.15 56.81
N ASN A 63 17.42 0.60 56.60
CA ASN A 63 18.10 0.63 55.30
C ASN A 63 17.71 -0.46 54.29
N LYS A 64 17.02 -1.54 54.73
CA LYS A 64 16.42 -2.53 53.82
C LYS A 64 15.00 -2.16 53.39
N ILE A 65 14.27 -1.41 54.22
CA ILE A 65 12.94 -0.89 53.91
C ILE A 65 13.04 0.33 52.99
N GLY A 66 13.98 1.25 53.22
CA GLY A 66 14.17 2.45 52.39
C GLY A 66 14.57 2.19 50.93
N ASN A 67 15.35 1.12 50.65
CA ASN A 67 15.71 0.76 49.27
C ASN A 67 14.62 -0.06 48.55
N LYS A 68 13.82 -0.84 49.28
CA LYS A 68 12.68 -1.58 48.70
C LYS A 68 11.50 -0.66 48.43
N SER A 69 11.21 0.27 49.36
CA SER A 69 10.18 1.29 49.20
C SER A 69 10.49 2.25 48.05
N ASN A 70 11.75 2.65 47.86
CA ASN A 70 12.18 3.49 46.72
C ASN A 70 12.13 2.75 45.38
N LEU A 71 12.35 1.44 45.34
CA LEU A 71 12.20 0.63 44.12
C LEU A 71 10.74 0.34 43.78
N GLU A 72 9.89 0.14 44.80
CA GLU A 72 8.44 -0.06 44.64
C GLU A 72 7.74 1.25 44.24
N THR A 73 8.04 2.39 44.88
CA THR A 73 7.52 3.71 44.46
C THR A 73 7.93 4.08 43.03
N ASN A 74 9.18 3.81 42.62
CA ASN A 74 9.60 4.02 41.24
C ASN A 74 8.86 3.13 40.23
N LYS A 75 8.48 1.90 40.62
CA LYS A 75 7.66 1.00 39.77
C LYS A 75 6.21 1.46 39.71
N GLU A 76 5.64 1.88 40.82
CA GLU A 76 4.27 2.42 40.89
C GLU A 76 4.15 3.71 40.07
N ASP A 77 5.14 4.61 40.16
CA ASP A 77 5.20 5.83 39.36
C ASP A 77 5.35 5.56 37.86
N LEU A 78 6.15 4.55 37.47
CA LEU A 78 6.28 4.12 36.09
C LEU A 78 4.97 3.50 35.57
N GLN A 79 4.32 2.64 36.35
CA GLN A 79 3.02 2.05 35.99
C GLN A 79 1.91 3.11 35.91
N ALA A 80 1.90 4.10 36.80
CA ALA A 80 0.95 5.21 36.76
C ALA A 80 1.16 6.09 35.52
N LYS A 81 2.42 6.38 35.15
CA LYS A 81 2.75 7.12 33.92
C LYS A 81 2.33 6.35 32.67
N GLU A 82 2.62 5.05 32.59
CA GLU A 82 2.22 4.19 31.47
C GLU A 82 0.70 4.11 31.35
N LYS A 83 -0.01 3.95 32.46
CA LYS A 83 -1.48 3.95 32.49
C LYS A 83 -2.05 5.27 31.97
N GLN A 84 -1.50 6.40 32.41
CA GLN A 84 -1.92 7.73 31.95
C GLN A 84 -1.66 7.92 30.45
N GLU A 85 -0.50 7.47 29.95
CA GLU A 85 -0.18 7.50 28.53
C GLU A 85 -1.16 6.66 27.71
N ASN A 86 -1.49 5.46 28.19
CA ASN A 86 -2.46 4.58 27.53
C ASN A 86 -3.87 5.18 27.52
N LEU A 87 -4.30 5.85 28.60
CA LEU A 87 -5.57 6.58 28.65
C LEU A 87 -5.64 7.69 27.58
N GLU A 88 -4.55 8.43 27.36
CA GLU A 88 -4.48 9.45 26.30
C GLU A 88 -4.51 8.83 24.89
N LYS A 89 -3.87 7.67 24.69
CA LYS A 89 -3.99 6.90 23.43
C LYS A 89 -5.43 6.45 23.20
N ILE A 90 -6.12 5.94 24.22
CA ILE A 90 -7.53 5.50 24.13
C ILE A 90 -8.44 6.65 23.70
N LYS A 91 -8.31 7.85 24.29
CA LYS A 91 -9.10 9.02 23.91
C LYS A 91 -8.92 9.39 22.43
N LYS A 92 -7.69 9.31 21.92
CA LYS A 92 -7.39 9.54 20.50
C LYS A 92 -8.06 8.49 19.60
N ILE A 93 -8.01 7.22 20.00
CA ILE A 93 -8.70 6.14 19.27
C ILE A 93 -10.22 6.36 19.27
N GLN A 94 -10.81 6.71 20.41
CA GLN A 94 -12.25 7.02 20.50
C GLN A 94 -12.65 8.18 19.58
N SER A 95 -11.81 9.22 19.49
CA SER A 95 -12.06 10.35 18.59
C SER A 95 -11.95 9.96 17.10
N LEU A 96 -10.99 9.09 16.74
CA LEU A 96 -10.91 8.51 15.39
C LEU A 96 -12.14 7.64 15.10
N TRP A 97 -12.59 6.87 16.09
CA TRP A 97 -13.71 5.96 15.92
C TRP A 97 -15.00 6.68 15.56
N GLU A 98 -15.28 7.85 16.14
CA GLU A 98 -16.48 8.62 15.79
C GLU A 98 -16.53 9.04 14.32
N ILE A 99 -15.37 9.16 13.65
CA ILE A 99 -15.27 9.46 12.22
C ILE A 99 -15.54 8.20 11.38
N HIS A 100 -14.97 7.06 11.80
CA HIS A 100 -14.86 5.84 10.98
C HIS A 100 -15.86 4.73 11.35
N LYS A 101 -16.71 4.91 12.37
CA LYS A 101 -17.65 3.88 12.86
C LYS A 101 -18.69 3.37 11.85
N GLU A 102 -18.84 4.05 10.71
CA GLU A 102 -19.77 3.72 9.63
C GLU A 102 -19.06 3.06 8.42
N GLU A 103 -17.76 2.77 8.50
CA GLU A 103 -16.94 2.31 7.36
C GLU A 103 -17.00 0.78 7.14
N PHE A 104 -17.94 0.08 7.76
CA PHE A 104 -17.99 -1.38 7.79
C PHE A 104 -19.36 -1.94 7.42
N GLY A 105 -19.36 -3.16 6.89
CA GLY A 105 -20.53 -3.94 6.48
C GLY A 105 -20.43 -5.38 6.95
N THR A 106 -21.49 -6.18 6.83
CA THR A 106 -21.59 -7.54 7.39
C THR A 106 -20.49 -8.52 6.96
N PHE A 107 -19.83 -8.26 5.83
CA PHE A 107 -18.71 -9.06 5.32
C PHE A 107 -17.38 -8.80 6.04
N HIS A 108 -17.34 -7.82 6.94
CA HIS A 108 -16.20 -7.58 7.80
C HIS A 108 -16.25 -8.47 9.03
N THR A 109 -15.06 -8.85 9.49
CA THR A 109 -14.83 -9.49 10.77
C THR A 109 -14.30 -8.47 11.78
N HIS A 110 -14.25 -8.86 13.06
CA HIS A 110 -13.62 -8.04 14.10
C HIS A 110 -12.14 -7.77 13.79
N LYS A 111 -11.44 -8.73 13.15
CA LYS A 111 -10.09 -8.55 12.65
C LYS A 111 -10.02 -7.45 11.60
N ASP A 112 -10.94 -7.44 10.64
CA ASP A 112 -10.93 -6.43 9.58
C ASP A 112 -11.15 -5.02 10.16
N VAL A 113 -12.02 -4.90 11.18
CA VAL A 113 -12.22 -3.65 11.92
C VAL A 113 -10.93 -3.23 12.64
N LEU A 114 -10.29 -4.15 13.37
CA LEU A 114 -9.01 -3.89 14.04
C LEU A 114 -7.94 -3.42 13.03
N ASP A 115 -7.74 -4.17 11.95
CA ASP A 115 -6.73 -3.89 10.93
C ASP A 115 -6.95 -2.50 10.32
N GLN A 116 -8.21 -2.14 10.01
CA GLN A 116 -8.55 -0.84 9.43
C GLN A 116 -8.33 0.32 10.41
N ILE A 117 -8.78 0.21 11.67
CA ILE A 117 -8.53 1.26 12.67
C ILE A 117 -7.04 1.44 12.89
N ASN A 118 -6.26 0.36 12.88
CA ASN A 118 -4.81 0.40 13.04
C ASN A 118 -4.11 1.23 11.95
N VAL A 119 -4.67 1.33 10.73
CA VAL A 119 -4.17 2.25 9.70
C VAL A 119 -4.20 3.69 10.22
N TYR A 120 -5.33 4.13 10.76
CA TYR A 120 -5.51 5.48 11.30
C TYR A 120 -4.74 5.71 12.61
N ALA A 121 -4.71 4.70 13.48
CA ALA A 121 -3.99 4.74 14.76
C ALA A 121 -2.48 4.92 14.57
N ASN A 122 -1.90 4.21 13.59
CA ASN A 122 -0.47 4.30 13.28
C ASN A 122 -0.05 5.70 12.81
N GLU A 123 -0.90 6.42 12.06
CA GLU A 123 -0.63 7.82 11.71
C GLU A 123 -0.58 8.75 12.93
N LYS A 124 -1.26 8.37 14.01
CA LYS A 124 -1.22 9.07 15.30
C LYS A 124 -0.14 8.50 16.24
N LYS A 125 0.76 7.64 15.72
CA LYS A 125 1.83 6.95 16.46
C LYS A 125 1.29 6.06 17.60
N ILE A 126 0.16 5.40 17.36
CA ILE A 126 -0.46 4.43 18.28
C ILE A 126 -0.37 3.06 17.61
N SER A 127 0.57 2.19 18.04
CA SER A 127 0.87 0.91 17.38
C SER A 127 0.54 -0.33 18.21
N THR A 128 -0.25 -0.17 19.28
CA THR A 128 -0.49 -1.21 20.31
C THR A 128 -1.98 -1.52 20.50
N LEU A 129 -2.82 -1.15 19.54
CA LEU A 129 -4.25 -1.44 19.61
C LEU A 129 -4.49 -2.90 19.19
N GLU A 130 -5.13 -3.65 20.07
CA GLU A 130 -5.43 -5.06 19.90
C GLU A 130 -6.91 -5.34 20.23
N LEU A 131 -7.44 -6.46 19.73
CA LEU A 131 -8.71 -6.98 20.25
C LEU A 131 -8.48 -7.49 21.68
N ALA A 132 -9.45 -7.25 22.57
CA ALA A 132 -9.38 -7.77 23.93
C ALA A 132 -9.80 -9.26 24.01
N ASN A 133 -10.52 -9.76 22.99
CA ASN A 133 -11.00 -11.13 22.91
C ASN A 133 -10.61 -11.77 21.57
N ASP A 134 -9.53 -12.56 21.60
CA ASP A 134 -9.00 -13.23 20.42
C ASP A 134 -9.95 -14.27 19.83
N ALA A 135 -10.86 -14.85 20.62
CA ALA A 135 -11.82 -15.85 20.13
C ALA A 135 -12.84 -15.24 19.13
N LYS A 136 -13.03 -13.91 19.15
CA LYS A 136 -13.93 -13.21 18.23
C LYS A 136 -13.25 -12.69 16.98
N ILE A 137 -11.94 -12.90 16.80
CA ILE A 137 -11.16 -12.30 15.71
C ILE A 137 -11.79 -12.52 14.32
N ASN A 138 -12.27 -13.74 14.05
CA ASN A 138 -12.88 -14.11 12.76
C ASN A 138 -14.42 -14.04 12.75
N SER A 139 -15.04 -13.51 13.81
CA SER A 139 -16.49 -13.36 13.86
C SER A 139 -16.93 -12.17 13.00
N PHE A 140 -17.92 -12.41 12.14
CA PHE A 140 -18.50 -11.40 11.25
C PHE A 140 -19.36 -10.40 12.03
N LEU A 141 -19.51 -9.21 11.46
CA LEU A 141 -20.41 -8.20 11.97
C LEU A 141 -21.87 -8.55 11.70
N GLU A 142 -22.74 -8.18 12.64
CA GLU A 142 -24.18 -8.35 12.56
C GLU A 142 -24.83 -7.17 11.83
N GLU A 143 -25.91 -7.43 11.10
CA GLU A 143 -26.67 -6.36 10.45
C GLU A 143 -27.39 -5.47 11.47
N ASP A 144 -27.19 -4.16 11.34
CA ASP A 144 -27.65 -3.18 12.29
C ASP A 144 -27.79 -1.78 11.67
N GLU A 145 -28.93 -1.48 11.08
CA GLU A 145 -29.13 -0.18 10.43
C GLU A 145 -29.14 1.01 11.39
N ASN A 146 -29.45 0.79 12.67
CA ASN A 146 -29.53 1.86 13.68
C ASN A 146 -28.24 2.02 14.49
N GLY A 147 -27.29 1.09 14.32
CA GLY A 147 -26.04 1.04 15.05
C GLY A 147 -26.15 0.63 16.51
N GLY A 148 -24.99 0.28 17.08
CA GLY A 148 -24.84 -0.05 18.49
C GLY A 148 -24.90 -1.54 18.88
N LYS A 149 -25.39 -2.45 18.01
CA LYS A 149 -25.34 -3.91 18.25
C LYS A 149 -23.92 -4.45 18.18
N ASN A 150 -23.17 -3.98 17.20
CA ASN A 150 -21.77 -4.38 17.00
C ASN A 150 -20.87 -3.60 17.96
N ASN A 151 -20.67 -4.15 19.16
CA ASN A 151 -19.79 -3.60 20.19
C ASN A 151 -18.50 -4.44 20.29
N ILE A 152 -17.36 -3.80 20.01
CA ILE A 152 -16.05 -4.46 19.96
C ILE A 152 -15.20 -3.98 21.13
N GLU A 153 -14.69 -4.93 21.91
CA GLU A 153 -13.76 -4.65 23.00
C GLU A 153 -12.32 -4.69 22.47
N PHE A 154 -11.64 -3.55 22.62
CA PHE A 154 -10.24 -3.37 22.30
C PHE A 154 -9.42 -3.21 23.58
N LYS A 155 -8.09 -3.33 23.46
CA LYS A 155 -7.15 -3.05 24.53
C LYS A 155 -5.90 -2.31 24.04
N ILE A 156 -5.31 -1.54 24.95
CA ILE A 156 -3.96 -0.98 24.83
C ILE A 156 -3.21 -1.32 26.12
N GLY A 157 -2.26 -2.25 26.03
CA GLY A 157 -1.72 -2.94 27.20
C GLY A 157 -2.83 -3.67 27.95
N GLU A 158 -2.92 -3.44 29.27
CA GLU A 158 -3.98 -4.00 30.12
C GLU A 158 -5.30 -3.20 30.10
N ASN A 159 -5.31 -2.02 29.47
CA ASN A 159 -6.47 -1.13 29.49
C ASN A 159 -7.47 -1.52 28.40
N LYS A 160 -8.60 -2.10 28.80
CA LYS A 160 -9.70 -2.48 27.91
C LYS A 160 -10.72 -1.36 27.75
N PHE A 161 -11.30 -1.24 26.57
CA PHE A 161 -12.36 -0.28 26.27
C PHE A 161 -13.22 -0.78 25.11
N ASN A 162 -14.45 -0.26 25.02
CA ASN A 162 -15.44 -0.70 24.05
C ASN A 162 -15.68 0.38 23.01
N LEU A 163 -15.78 -0.02 21.75
CA LEU A 163 -16.17 0.84 20.63
C LEU A 163 -17.37 0.22 19.92
N LYS A 164 -18.43 1.03 19.77
CA LYS A 164 -19.67 0.62 19.11
C LYS A 164 -19.67 1.10 17.67
N LEU A 165 -19.89 0.20 16.72
CA LEU A 165 -20.10 0.63 15.34
C LEU A 165 -21.41 1.40 15.21
N GLY A 166 -21.45 2.24 14.17
CA GLY A 166 -22.67 2.81 13.66
C GLY A 166 -23.47 1.80 12.84
N SER A 167 -24.12 2.27 11.79
CA SER A 167 -24.91 1.43 10.89
C SER A 167 -24.04 0.40 10.18
N VAL A 168 -24.42 -0.88 10.26
CA VAL A 168 -23.78 -1.99 9.54
C VAL A 168 -24.81 -2.59 8.59
N PHE A 169 -24.57 -2.47 7.30
CA PHE A 169 -25.48 -2.98 6.27
C PHE A 169 -25.00 -4.30 5.68
N LYS A 170 -25.96 -5.11 5.22
CA LYS A 170 -25.66 -6.36 4.52
C LYS A 170 -24.90 -6.11 3.22
N ASP A 171 -23.71 -6.71 3.12
CA ASP A 171 -22.87 -6.76 1.91
C ASP A 171 -22.48 -5.39 1.31
N LYS A 172 -22.62 -4.30 2.07
CA LYS A 172 -22.31 -2.94 1.61
C LYS A 172 -21.87 -2.02 2.74
N VAL A 173 -21.18 -0.95 2.35
CA VAL A 173 -20.75 0.15 3.20
C VAL A 173 -21.26 1.46 2.61
N VAL A 174 -21.78 2.33 3.47
CA VAL A 174 -22.36 3.61 3.04
C VAL A 174 -21.30 4.54 2.47
N ALA A 175 -21.71 5.38 1.52
CA ALA A 175 -20.90 6.47 1.04
C ALA A 175 -21.28 7.77 1.76
N LYS A 176 -20.29 8.64 2.02
CA LYS A 176 -20.52 10.01 2.49
C LYS A 176 -19.73 10.99 1.65
N TYR A 177 -20.38 12.06 1.26
CA TYR A 177 -19.78 13.09 0.41
C TYR A 177 -20.54 14.41 0.54
N TYR A 178 -19.98 15.47 -0.01
CA TYR A 178 -20.65 16.77 -0.11
C TYR A 178 -20.25 17.46 -1.42
N LEU A 179 -21.06 18.42 -1.84
CA LEU A 179 -20.71 19.32 -2.95
C LEU A 179 -19.75 20.39 -2.43
N GLU A 180 -18.64 20.63 -3.12
CA GLU A 180 -17.57 21.52 -2.66
C GLU A 180 -18.07 22.96 -2.36
N ASN A 181 -19.12 23.41 -3.07
CA ASN A 181 -19.78 24.70 -2.86
C ASN A 181 -20.73 24.74 -1.62
N ASN A 182 -21.00 23.60 -0.98
CA ASN A 182 -21.86 23.47 0.20
C ASN A 182 -21.35 22.37 1.16
N PRO A 183 -20.21 22.59 1.83
CA PRO A 183 -19.55 21.59 2.67
C PRO A 183 -20.36 21.18 3.92
N ASN A 184 -21.32 22.00 4.34
CA ASN A 184 -22.15 21.71 5.51
C ASN A 184 -23.28 20.71 5.23
N LYS A 185 -23.60 20.47 3.95
CA LYS A 185 -24.62 19.50 3.53
C LYS A 185 -23.97 18.18 3.17
N ILE A 186 -23.79 17.33 4.18
CA ILE A 186 -23.30 15.96 3.98
C ILE A 186 -24.44 15.10 3.41
N ILE A 187 -24.17 14.44 2.30
CA ILE A 187 -25.03 13.44 1.67
C ILE A 187 -24.54 12.06 2.13
N ILE A 188 -25.49 11.20 2.51
CA ILE A 188 -25.21 9.83 2.97
C ILE A 188 -25.97 8.88 2.05
N SER A 189 -25.23 8.10 1.24
CA SER A 189 -25.83 7.08 0.38
C SER A 189 -25.79 5.73 1.06
N LYS A 190 -26.96 5.25 1.51
CA LYS A 190 -27.11 3.97 2.23
C LYS A 190 -26.81 2.75 1.38
N ASP A 191 -26.84 2.88 0.06
CA ASP A 191 -26.49 1.83 -0.89
C ASP A 191 -24.99 1.79 -1.23
N GLY A 192 -24.20 2.75 -0.72
CA GLY A 192 -22.78 2.90 -1.04
C GLY A 192 -22.50 3.53 -2.40
N ASN A 193 -23.52 3.78 -3.22
CA ASN A 193 -23.37 4.39 -4.53
C ASN A 193 -23.41 5.91 -4.46
N PHE A 194 -23.25 6.55 -5.62
CA PHE A 194 -23.21 8.00 -5.74
C PHE A 194 -24.26 8.55 -6.70
N GLU A 195 -25.40 7.85 -6.86
CA GLU A 195 -26.46 8.16 -7.84
C GLU A 195 -26.93 9.62 -7.78
N GLU A 196 -27.15 10.16 -6.58
CA GLU A 196 -27.63 11.55 -6.39
C GLU A 196 -26.66 12.61 -6.95
N SER A 197 -25.42 12.23 -7.22
CA SER A 197 -24.35 13.14 -7.64
C SER A 197 -23.79 12.84 -9.03
N LYS A 198 -24.24 11.78 -9.71
CA LYS A 198 -23.77 11.41 -11.06
C LYS A 198 -23.97 12.52 -12.10
N ASN A 199 -25.07 13.26 -11.98
CA ASN A 199 -25.43 14.34 -12.90
C ASN A 199 -25.07 15.73 -12.35
N SER A 200 -24.36 15.81 -11.22
CA SER A 200 -23.95 17.10 -10.65
C SER A 200 -22.91 17.77 -11.55
N ASN A 201 -23.11 19.07 -11.78
CA ASN A 201 -22.11 19.93 -12.42
C ASN A 201 -21.14 20.53 -11.40
N GLU A 202 -21.30 20.24 -10.11
CA GLU A 202 -20.44 20.73 -9.04
C GLU A 202 -19.32 19.75 -8.71
N ASN A 203 -18.21 20.27 -8.20
CA ASN A 203 -17.14 19.44 -7.64
C ASN A 203 -17.63 18.70 -6.39
N ILE A 204 -17.16 17.47 -6.23
CA ILE A 204 -17.60 16.56 -5.16
C ILE A 204 -16.41 16.13 -4.33
N VAL A 205 -16.58 16.22 -3.01
CA VAL A 205 -15.62 15.72 -2.03
C VAL A 205 -16.18 14.47 -1.38
N ILE A 206 -15.45 13.36 -1.52
CA ILE A 206 -15.79 12.10 -0.86
C ILE A 206 -15.11 12.05 0.50
N THR A 207 -15.91 11.90 1.55
CA THR A 207 -15.41 11.79 2.94
C THR A 207 -15.46 10.36 3.45
N GLN A 208 -16.28 9.50 2.85
CA GLN A 208 -16.31 8.07 3.12
C GLN A 208 -16.58 7.30 1.81
N ILE A 209 -15.69 6.35 1.49
CA ILE A 209 -15.82 5.50 0.30
C ILE A 209 -16.94 4.50 0.54
N GLY A 210 -17.92 4.47 -0.37
CA GLY A 210 -18.89 3.38 -0.45
C GLY A 210 -18.33 2.23 -1.28
N TYR A 211 -18.52 1.02 -0.78
CA TYR A 211 -18.05 -0.21 -1.41
C TYR A 211 -18.94 -1.38 -1.02
N MET A 212 -18.93 -2.42 -1.82
CA MET A 212 -19.85 -3.55 -1.66
C MET A 212 -19.19 -4.88 -1.98
N LYS A 213 -19.71 -5.94 -1.38
CA LYS A 213 -19.41 -7.31 -1.74
C LYS A 213 -20.30 -7.70 -2.91
N SER A 214 -19.71 -7.96 -4.06
CA SER A 214 -20.38 -8.52 -5.23
C SER A 214 -19.78 -9.88 -5.55
N LYS A 215 -20.58 -10.94 -5.39
CA LYS A 215 -20.12 -12.32 -5.44
C LYS A 215 -18.96 -12.53 -4.44
N ASP A 216 -17.80 -12.93 -4.94
CA ASP A 216 -16.60 -13.22 -4.14
C ASP A 216 -15.59 -12.07 -4.12
N LYS A 217 -15.97 -10.87 -4.60
CA LYS A 217 -15.10 -9.69 -4.63
C LYS A 217 -15.70 -8.53 -3.86
N ILE A 218 -14.83 -7.70 -3.30
CA ILE A 218 -15.20 -6.43 -2.67
C ILE A 218 -14.71 -5.29 -3.56
N LEU A 219 -15.63 -4.48 -4.07
CA LEU A 219 -15.35 -3.41 -5.02
C LEU A 219 -15.90 -2.06 -4.55
N ILE A 220 -15.23 -0.99 -4.98
CA ILE A 220 -15.72 0.38 -4.79
C ILE A 220 -16.87 0.68 -5.74
N SER A 221 -17.85 1.45 -5.27
CA SER A 221 -18.85 2.07 -6.14
C SER A 221 -18.24 3.20 -6.96
N ARG A 222 -18.51 3.21 -8.27
CA ARG A 222 -18.01 4.24 -9.20
C ARG A 222 -18.22 5.66 -8.65
N PHE A 223 -17.14 6.42 -8.54
CA PHE A 223 -17.18 7.80 -8.09
C PHE A 223 -17.84 8.73 -9.12
N PRO A 224 -18.45 9.83 -8.66
CA PRO A 224 -18.94 10.88 -9.54
C PRO A 224 -17.84 11.48 -10.40
N LYS A 225 -18.19 11.86 -11.63
CA LYS A 225 -17.26 12.41 -12.63
C LYS A 225 -16.50 13.66 -12.17
N LYS A 226 -17.05 14.46 -11.26
CA LYS A 226 -16.41 15.67 -10.69
C LYS A 226 -15.81 15.48 -9.30
N THR A 227 -15.40 14.25 -8.97
CA THR A 227 -14.74 13.96 -7.69
C THR A 227 -13.36 14.61 -7.63
N THR A 228 -13.17 15.57 -6.74
CA THR A 228 -11.89 16.31 -6.58
C THR A 228 -11.06 15.79 -5.41
N LEU A 229 -11.66 15.08 -4.47
CA LEU A 229 -11.01 14.57 -3.26
C LEU A 229 -11.63 13.24 -2.85
N VAL A 230 -10.77 12.30 -2.47
CA VAL A 230 -11.14 11.03 -1.81
C VAL A 230 -10.46 10.91 -0.45
N PRO A 231 -10.93 10.02 0.45
CA PRO A 231 -10.22 9.73 1.69
C PRO A 231 -8.78 9.27 1.42
N LYS A 232 -7.88 9.64 2.34
CA LYS A 232 -6.45 9.34 2.21
C LYS A 232 -6.15 7.85 2.19
N HIS A 233 -6.89 7.07 2.98
CA HIS A 233 -6.71 5.64 3.07
C HIS A 233 -7.79 4.93 2.27
N LEU A 234 -7.34 3.98 1.46
CA LEU A 234 -8.20 3.01 0.80
C LEU A 234 -8.59 1.94 1.84
N PRO A 235 -9.89 1.62 2.03
CA PRO A 235 -10.29 0.53 2.89
C PRO A 235 -9.60 -0.79 2.52
N LEU A 236 -8.99 -1.45 3.52
CA LEU A 236 -8.13 -2.62 3.32
C LEU A 236 -8.88 -3.81 2.69
N LYS A 237 -10.20 -3.90 2.88
CA LYS A 237 -11.01 -5.00 2.34
C LYS A 237 -11.34 -4.86 0.87
N ILE A 238 -11.05 -3.72 0.24
CA ILE A 238 -11.27 -3.56 -1.19
C ILE A 238 -10.25 -4.38 -1.97
N GLU A 239 -10.75 -5.11 -2.96
CA GLU A 239 -9.96 -5.99 -3.83
C GLU A 239 -10.03 -5.56 -5.30
N SER A 240 -10.96 -4.68 -5.65
CA SER A 240 -11.22 -4.22 -7.02
C SER A 240 -11.54 -2.72 -7.06
N LEU A 241 -10.88 -2.03 -7.99
CA LEU A 241 -11.13 -0.63 -8.35
C LEU A 241 -11.80 -0.52 -9.73
N THR A 242 -12.45 -1.60 -10.18
CA THR A 242 -13.07 -1.68 -11.50
C THR A 242 -14.07 -0.54 -11.70
N TYR A 243 -13.91 0.25 -12.77
CA TYR A 243 -14.67 1.46 -13.08
C TYR A 243 -14.64 2.60 -12.04
N ALA A 244 -13.85 2.52 -10.97
CA ALA A 244 -13.96 3.42 -9.82
C ALA A 244 -13.90 4.90 -10.20
N PHE A 245 -13.06 5.27 -11.17
CA PHE A 245 -12.87 6.63 -11.66
C PHE A 245 -13.22 6.77 -13.15
N SER A 246 -14.11 5.92 -13.67
CA SER A 246 -14.49 6.03 -15.09
C SER A 246 -15.27 7.33 -15.37
N ASN A 247 -14.94 7.96 -16.50
CA ASN A 247 -15.43 9.23 -17.01
C ASN A 247 -15.16 10.41 -16.06
N LEU A 248 -13.99 10.45 -15.40
CA LEU A 248 -13.62 11.65 -14.63
C LEU A 248 -13.49 12.88 -15.53
N GLU A 249 -14.09 13.98 -15.09
CA GLU A 249 -14.03 15.30 -15.70
C GLU A 249 -13.00 16.23 -15.01
N VAL A 250 -12.11 15.66 -14.19
CA VAL A 250 -11.07 16.39 -13.45
C VAL A 250 -9.68 15.92 -13.82
N LYS A 251 -8.69 16.81 -13.68
CA LYS A 251 -7.27 16.50 -13.97
C LYS A 251 -6.59 15.67 -12.88
N LYS A 252 -7.00 15.89 -11.63
CA LYS A 252 -6.41 15.32 -10.42
C LYS A 252 -7.51 15.08 -9.39
N VAL A 253 -7.35 14.02 -8.60
CA VAL A 253 -8.14 13.68 -7.43
C VAL A 253 -7.19 13.70 -6.23
N LYS A 254 -7.44 14.60 -5.27
CA LYS A 254 -6.59 14.73 -4.09
C LYS A 254 -6.64 13.46 -3.23
N ASN A 255 -5.47 13.06 -2.74
CA ASN A 255 -5.17 11.91 -1.89
C ASN A 255 -5.14 10.53 -2.57
N ILE A 256 -5.49 10.41 -3.85
CA ILE A 256 -5.45 9.12 -4.56
C ILE A 256 -4.01 8.56 -4.66
N GLU A 257 -3.01 9.45 -4.65
CA GLU A 257 -1.58 9.13 -4.64
C GLU A 257 -1.11 8.46 -3.34
N HIS A 258 -1.92 8.52 -2.27
CA HIS A 258 -1.62 7.93 -0.97
C HIS A 258 -2.26 6.55 -0.75
N TRP A 259 -3.07 6.08 -1.70
CA TRP A 259 -3.76 4.80 -1.56
C TRP A 259 -2.79 3.63 -1.51
N ASN A 260 -2.97 2.77 -0.51
CA ASN A 260 -2.29 1.49 -0.43
C ASN A 260 -3.05 0.45 -1.28
N THR A 261 -2.59 0.22 -2.50
CA THR A 261 -3.24 -0.67 -3.48
C THR A 261 -2.80 -2.13 -3.36
N LYS A 262 -2.07 -2.53 -2.31
CA LYS A 262 -1.50 -3.88 -2.19
C LYS A 262 -2.55 -5.02 -2.24
N ASN A 263 -3.80 -4.76 -1.88
CA ASN A 263 -4.87 -5.76 -1.87
C ASN A 263 -5.66 -5.78 -3.20
N ILE A 264 -5.38 -4.86 -4.12
CA ILE A 264 -6.10 -4.73 -5.38
C ILE A 264 -5.63 -5.78 -6.37
N THR A 265 -6.59 -6.47 -6.97
CA THR A 265 -6.39 -7.50 -7.99
C THR A 265 -6.96 -7.11 -9.35
N ASP A 266 -7.80 -6.08 -9.40
CA ASP A 266 -8.53 -5.67 -10.59
C ASP A 266 -8.65 -4.14 -10.65
N ILE A 267 -8.06 -3.54 -11.69
CA ILE A 267 -8.19 -2.10 -11.99
C ILE A 267 -8.82 -1.88 -13.37
N SER A 268 -9.55 -2.87 -13.88
CA SER A 268 -10.15 -2.77 -15.21
C SER A 268 -11.04 -1.53 -15.33
N HIS A 269 -10.89 -0.79 -16.42
CA HIS A 269 -11.62 0.44 -16.72
C HIS A 269 -11.56 1.53 -15.62
N ILE A 270 -10.58 1.48 -14.71
CA ILE A 270 -10.51 2.39 -13.56
C ILE A 270 -10.59 3.86 -13.98
N PHE A 271 -9.89 4.28 -15.05
CA PHE A 271 -9.92 5.64 -15.61
C PHE A 271 -10.51 5.69 -17.02
N SER A 272 -11.32 4.71 -17.43
CA SER A 272 -11.98 4.68 -18.76
C SER A 272 -12.69 6.01 -19.03
N ASP A 273 -12.44 6.62 -20.18
CA ASP A 273 -13.00 7.89 -20.67
C ASP A 273 -12.74 9.10 -19.75
N SER A 274 -11.69 9.03 -18.92
CA SER A 274 -11.28 10.15 -18.06
C SER A 274 -10.43 11.15 -18.84
N LEU A 275 -11.07 11.88 -19.76
CA LEU A 275 -10.43 12.69 -20.80
C LEU A 275 -9.36 13.66 -20.28
N PHE A 276 -9.52 14.20 -19.07
CA PHE A 276 -8.63 15.20 -18.50
C PHE A 276 -7.62 14.65 -17.48
N PHE A 277 -7.80 13.41 -17.02
CA PHE A 277 -7.01 12.85 -15.94
C PHE A 277 -5.54 12.68 -16.37
N ASN A 278 -4.62 13.24 -15.59
CA ASN A 278 -3.18 13.15 -15.86
C ASN A 278 -2.39 13.31 -14.55
N GLN A 279 -2.83 12.63 -13.49
CA GLN A 279 -2.18 12.63 -12.18
C GLN A 279 -1.20 11.48 -12.06
N ASP A 280 -0.03 11.75 -11.47
CA ASP A 280 0.97 10.73 -11.17
C ASP A 280 0.42 9.71 -10.15
N ILE A 281 0.42 8.44 -10.56
CA ILE A 281 0.01 7.26 -9.80
C ILE A 281 1.10 6.17 -9.85
N SER A 282 2.34 6.56 -10.13
CA SER A 282 3.51 5.66 -10.20
C SER A 282 3.83 4.98 -8.87
N ASN A 283 3.34 5.51 -7.75
CA ASN A 283 3.55 4.99 -6.40
C ASN A 283 2.61 3.85 -5.98
N TRP A 284 1.63 3.47 -6.82
CA TRP A 284 0.73 2.36 -6.51
C TRP A 284 1.49 1.01 -6.50
N ASP A 285 1.21 0.18 -5.49
CA ASP A 285 1.66 -1.21 -5.47
C ASP A 285 0.76 -2.05 -6.37
N THR A 286 1.27 -2.41 -7.55
CA THR A 286 0.51 -3.15 -8.58
C THR A 286 0.81 -4.64 -8.61
N LYS A 287 1.66 -5.16 -7.70
CA LYS A 287 2.18 -6.54 -7.79
C LYS A 287 1.09 -7.61 -7.77
N ASN A 288 -0.06 -7.33 -7.16
CA ASN A 288 -1.17 -8.28 -7.00
C ASN A 288 -2.26 -8.12 -8.07
N ILE A 289 -2.13 -7.12 -8.95
CA ILE A 289 -3.10 -6.85 -10.01
C ILE A 289 -2.98 -7.94 -11.08
N LYS A 290 -4.14 -8.48 -11.47
CA LYS A 290 -4.29 -9.52 -12.50
C LYS A 290 -4.97 -8.97 -13.76
N ASN A 291 -5.83 -7.97 -13.60
CA ASN A 291 -6.63 -7.39 -14.68
C ASN A 291 -6.41 -5.88 -14.77
N MET A 292 -5.88 -5.43 -15.91
CA MET A 292 -5.68 -4.03 -16.27
C MET A 292 -6.45 -3.64 -17.54
N SER A 293 -7.39 -4.49 -18.01
CA SER A 293 -8.13 -4.22 -19.24
C SER A 293 -8.84 -2.87 -19.20
N GLY A 294 -8.64 -2.06 -20.24
CA GLY A 294 -9.25 -0.74 -20.38
C GLY A 294 -8.89 0.28 -19.30
N ALA A 295 -7.85 0.05 -18.47
CA ALA A 295 -7.55 0.91 -17.31
C ALA A 295 -7.47 2.42 -17.65
N PHE A 296 -6.96 2.76 -18.84
CA PHE A 296 -6.85 4.11 -19.39
C PHE A 296 -7.53 4.23 -20.77
N PHE A 297 -8.52 3.38 -21.06
CA PHE A 297 -9.32 3.47 -22.28
C PHE A 297 -9.86 4.89 -22.45
N GLY A 298 -9.68 5.54 -23.60
CA GLY A 298 -10.14 6.89 -23.87
C GLY A 298 -9.53 7.99 -22.97
N ALA A 299 -8.52 7.72 -22.15
CA ALA A 299 -7.90 8.71 -21.26
C ALA A 299 -6.94 9.63 -22.04
N THR A 300 -7.48 10.43 -22.96
CA THR A 300 -6.73 11.19 -23.98
C THR A 300 -5.63 12.10 -23.43
N SER A 301 -5.75 12.61 -22.20
CA SER A 301 -4.73 13.46 -21.58
C SER A 301 -3.66 12.72 -20.78
N PHE A 302 -3.83 11.42 -20.52
CA PHE A 302 -2.96 10.67 -19.63
C PHE A 302 -1.59 10.42 -20.27
N ASN A 303 -0.53 10.85 -19.58
CA ASN A 303 0.85 10.63 -19.99
C ASN A 303 1.81 10.67 -18.78
N GLN A 304 1.49 9.90 -17.73
CA GLN A 304 2.32 9.80 -16.53
C GLN A 304 3.15 8.51 -16.53
N PRO A 305 4.34 8.51 -15.93
CA PRO A 305 5.21 7.35 -15.89
C PRO A 305 4.53 6.16 -15.18
N LEU A 306 4.60 4.99 -15.79
CA LEU A 306 4.11 3.71 -15.25
C LEU A 306 5.22 2.63 -15.21
N ASN A 307 6.47 3.02 -15.47
CA ASN A 307 7.62 2.12 -15.54
C ASN A 307 7.97 1.45 -14.19
N SER A 308 7.47 2.00 -13.07
CA SER A 308 7.59 1.44 -11.71
C SER A 308 6.57 0.35 -11.40
N TRP A 309 5.50 0.22 -12.20
CA TRP A 309 4.47 -0.79 -11.96
C TRP A 309 5.02 -2.20 -12.19
N ASP A 310 4.83 -3.07 -11.19
CA ASP A 310 5.03 -4.51 -11.33
C ASP A 310 3.79 -5.11 -12.01
N VAL A 311 3.93 -5.53 -13.26
CA VAL A 311 2.88 -6.19 -14.05
C VAL A 311 3.08 -7.70 -14.17
N SER A 312 3.98 -8.29 -13.37
CA SER A 312 4.40 -9.69 -13.49
C SER A 312 3.27 -10.69 -13.23
N ASN A 313 2.22 -10.30 -12.51
CA ASN A 313 1.02 -11.11 -12.26
C ASN A 313 -0.18 -10.74 -13.15
N VAL A 314 -0.04 -9.76 -14.03
CA VAL A 314 -1.12 -9.32 -14.92
C VAL A 314 -1.34 -10.36 -16.02
N THR A 315 -2.59 -10.73 -16.24
CA THR A 315 -3.01 -11.65 -17.29
C THR A 315 -3.79 -10.96 -18.40
N LEU A 316 -4.48 -9.85 -18.10
CA LEU A 316 -5.36 -9.13 -19.04
C LEU A 316 -4.97 -7.66 -19.16
N MET A 317 -4.65 -7.22 -20.39
CA MET A 317 -4.28 -5.84 -20.74
C MET A 317 -5.03 -5.32 -21.98
N SER A 318 -6.11 -5.99 -22.40
CA SER A 318 -6.89 -5.57 -23.56
C SER A 318 -7.35 -4.12 -23.40
N ASP A 319 -7.29 -3.33 -24.46
CA ASP A 319 -7.75 -1.93 -24.50
C ASP A 319 -7.09 -0.97 -23.49
N MET A 320 -6.03 -1.39 -22.77
CA MET A 320 -5.52 -0.65 -21.59
C MET A 320 -5.22 0.82 -21.88
N PHE A 321 -4.67 1.14 -23.05
CA PHE A 321 -4.36 2.50 -23.52
C PHE A 321 -5.09 2.84 -24.83
N SER A 322 -6.12 2.09 -25.19
CA SER A 322 -6.88 2.36 -26.42
C SER A 322 -7.49 3.77 -26.33
N GLY A 323 -7.27 4.61 -27.34
CA GLY A 323 -7.69 6.02 -27.35
C GLY A 323 -6.94 6.94 -26.39
N ALA A 324 -5.89 6.48 -25.70
CA ALA A 324 -5.04 7.33 -24.85
C ALA A 324 -4.05 8.15 -25.71
N THR A 325 -4.58 9.09 -26.50
CA THR A 325 -3.86 9.73 -27.62
C THR A 325 -2.53 10.41 -27.27
N LYS A 326 -2.34 10.88 -26.03
CA LYS A 326 -1.08 11.50 -25.56
C LYS A 326 -0.11 10.55 -24.87
N PHE A 327 -0.51 9.30 -24.60
CA PHE A 327 0.32 8.37 -23.84
C PHE A 327 1.57 7.97 -24.62
N ASN A 328 2.74 8.27 -24.08
CA ASN A 328 4.03 7.96 -24.69
C ASN A 328 5.11 7.76 -23.62
N GLN A 329 4.96 6.69 -22.84
CA GLN A 329 5.89 6.37 -21.75
C GLN A 329 6.71 5.12 -22.08
N ASP A 330 7.92 5.07 -21.54
CA ASP A 330 8.77 3.88 -21.58
C ASP A 330 8.19 2.78 -20.67
N LEU A 331 7.96 1.59 -21.24
CA LEU A 331 7.42 0.41 -20.56
C LEU A 331 8.40 -0.77 -20.63
N SER A 332 9.69 -0.52 -20.87
CA SER A 332 10.71 -1.57 -21.05
C SER A 332 10.88 -2.47 -19.84
N ASN A 333 10.54 -1.98 -18.64
CA ASN A 333 10.69 -2.70 -17.36
C ASN A 333 9.53 -3.66 -17.07
N TRP A 334 8.45 -3.63 -17.85
CA TRP A 334 7.29 -4.46 -17.62
C TRP A 334 7.58 -5.93 -17.94
N LYS A 335 7.29 -6.81 -16.96
CA LYS A 335 7.40 -8.26 -17.11
C LYS A 335 6.07 -8.84 -17.59
N THR A 336 5.91 -9.00 -18.90
CA THR A 336 4.63 -9.40 -19.52
C THR A 336 4.45 -10.92 -19.69
N ASN A 337 5.33 -11.75 -19.10
CA ASN A 337 5.38 -13.20 -19.33
C ASN A 337 4.14 -14.00 -18.87
N ASN A 338 3.16 -13.35 -18.24
CA ASN A 338 1.90 -13.95 -17.81
C ASN A 338 0.67 -13.38 -18.54
N VAL A 339 0.85 -12.37 -19.39
CA VAL A 339 -0.23 -11.73 -20.13
C VAL A 339 -0.73 -12.69 -21.21
N VAL A 340 -2.05 -12.86 -21.30
CA VAL A 340 -2.72 -13.70 -22.29
C VAL A 340 -3.55 -12.89 -23.29
N ASP A 341 -3.91 -11.65 -22.95
CA ASP A 341 -4.75 -10.77 -23.78
C ASP A 341 -4.18 -9.34 -23.83
N MET A 342 -3.80 -8.90 -25.03
CA MET A 342 -3.32 -7.54 -25.35
C MET A 342 -4.13 -6.95 -26.54
N GLU A 343 -5.32 -7.47 -26.81
CA GLU A 343 -6.19 -6.99 -27.89
C GLU A 343 -6.42 -5.48 -27.77
N SER A 344 -6.24 -4.74 -28.87
CA SER A 344 -6.43 -3.27 -28.94
C SER A 344 -5.66 -2.44 -27.90
N MET A 345 -4.62 -2.97 -27.24
CA MET A 345 -3.99 -2.32 -26.09
C MET A 345 -3.53 -0.86 -26.35
N PHE A 346 -3.05 -0.55 -27.55
CA PHE A 346 -2.63 0.78 -27.99
C PHE A 346 -3.39 1.27 -29.23
N GLN A 347 -4.58 0.73 -29.49
CA GLN A 347 -5.43 1.22 -30.58
C GLN A 347 -5.66 2.72 -30.41
N GLU A 348 -5.48 3.54 -31.45
CA GLU A 348 -5.66 4.99 -31.43
C GLU A 348 -4.80 5.74 -30.38
N ALA A 349 -3.76 5.10 -29.81
CA ALA A 349 -2.77 5.75 -28.97
C ALA A 349 -1.76 6.50 -29.87
N GLU A 350 -2.21 7.58 -30.51
CA GLU A 350 -1.51 8.26 -31.62
C GLU A 350 -0.05 8.64 -31.33
N ALA A 351 0.24 9.10 -30.11
CA ALA A 351 1.58 9.50 -29.69
C ALA A 351 2.48 8.34 -29.23
N PHE A 352 1.93 7.14 -29.06
CA PHE A 352 2.66 6.04 -28.44
C PHE A 352 3.86 5.59 -29.29
N ASN A 353 5.05 5.75 -28.72
CA ASN A 353 6.31 5.22 -29.23
C ASN A 353 7.23 4.86 -28.05
N GLY A 354 6.63 4.41 -26.94
CA GLY A 354 7.33 3.93 -25.77
C GLY A 354 8.13 2.66 -26.06
N ASP A 355 9.19 2.40 -25.31
CA ASP A 355 9.95 1.16 -25.48
C ASP A 355 9.17 -0.03 -24.88
N ILE A 356 8.98 -1.06 -25.70
CA ILE A 356 8.34 -2.34 -25.40
C ILE A 356 9.12 -3.51 -26.01
N THR A 357 10.34 -3.27 -26.51
CA THR A 357 11.07 -4.29 -27.27
C THR A 357 11.41 -5.51 -26.42
N ASN A 358 11.53 -5.34 -25.10
CA ASN A 358 11.88 -6.43 -24.17
C ASN A 358 10.70 -7.25 -23.65
N TRP A 359 9.48 -7.00 -24.11
CA TRP A 359 8.30 -7.74 -23.66
C TRP A 359 8.37 -9.22 -24.06
N ASN A 360 7.93 -10.08 -23.13
CA ASN A 360 7.69 -11.49 -23.42
C ASN A 360 6.21 -11.68 -23.76
N VAL A 361 5.93 -12.08 -25.00
CA VAL A 361 4.58 -12.30 -25.52
C VAL A 361 4.26 -13.77 -25.81
N GLU A 362 5.09 -14.72 -25.34
CA GLU A 362 4.95 -16.15 -25.65
C GLU A 362 3.61 -16.76 -25.18
N LYS A 363 2.97 -16.17 -24.16
CA LYS A 363 1.67 -16.61 -23.63
C LYS A 363 0.47 -15.84 -24.18
N VAL A 364 0.72 -14.76 -24.94
CA VAL A 364 -0.36 -13.91 -25.47
C VAL A 364 -1.11 -14.68 -26.54
N LYS A 365 -2.44 -14.67 -26.46
CA LYS A 365 -3.34 -15.35 -27.41
C LYS A 365 -4.06 -14.36 -28.33
N LYS A 366 -4.21 -13.11 -27.90
CA LYS A 366 -4.86 -12.04 -28.66
C LYS A 366 -4.02 -10.77 -28.68
N MET A 367 -3.70 -10.30 -29.88
CA MET A 367 -3.03 -9.04 -30.19
C MET A 367 -3.68 -8.34 -31.40
N GLY A 368 -4.92 -8.70 -31.74
CA GLY A 368 -5.68 -8.04 -32.79
C GLY A 368 -5.78 -6.54 -32.50
N GLN A 369 -5.63 -5.73 -33.55
CA GLN A 369 -5.73 -4.27 -33.48
C GLN A 369 -4.80 -3.57 -32.47
N MET A 370 -3.79 -4.24 -31.91
CA MET A 370 -2.99 -3.73 -30.80
C MET A 370 -2.39 -2.34 -31.07
N PHE A 371 -1.99 -2.04 -32.31
CA PHE A 371 -1.42 -0.75 -32.73
C PHE A 371 -2.23 -0.10 -33.86
N THR A 372 -3.51 -0.47 -34.04
CA THR A 372 -4.37 0.19 -35.03
C THR A 372 -4.39 1.69 -34.78
N ASP A 373 -4.10 2.51 -35.78
CA ASP A 373 -4.04 3.97 -35.70
C ASP A 373 -3.08 4.54 -34.62
N ALA A 374 -2.13 3.74 -34.10
CA ALA A 374 -1.01 4.21 -33.30
C ALA A 374 0.04 4.88 -34.21
N THR A 375 -0.31 6.04 -34.77
CA THR A 375 0.40 6.64 -35.91
C THR A 375 1.89 6.93 -35.68
N SER A 376 2.32 7.09 -34.42
CA SER A 376 3.72 7.35 -34.08
C SER A 376 4.56 6.10 -33.77
N PHE A 377 3.95 4.93 -33.64
CA PHE A 377 4.63 3.72 -33.19
C PHE A 377 5.68 3.25 -34.23
N ASN A 378 6.93 3.10 -33.80
CA ASN A 378 8.01 2.61 -34.65
C ASN A 378 9.13 1.93 -33.84
N LYS A 379 8.78 0.90 -33.06
CA LYS A 379 9.77 0.09 -32.31
C LYS A 379 10.05 -1.23 -33.00
N ASN A 380 11.32 -1.62 -33.00
CA ASN A 380 11.72 -2.93 -33.50
C ASN A 380 11.33 -4.02 -32.49
N ILE A 381 10.20 -4.66 -32.78
CA ILE A 381 9.62 -5.77 -32.00
C ILE A 381 9.85 -7.13 -32.68
N GLY A 382 10.78 -7.23 -33.63
CA GLY A 382 11.10 -8.47 -34.34
C GLY A 382 11.60 -9.59 -33.44
N ASN A 383 12.09 -9.26 -32.25
CA ASN A 383 12.52 -10.23 -31.25
C ASN A 383 11.36 -10.90 -30.49
N TRP A 384 10.13 -10.41 -30.63
CA TRP A 384 8.96 -11.03 -30.02
C TRP A 384 8.71 -12.42 -30.59
N ARG A 385 8.45 -13.39 -29.69
CA ARG A 385 8.11 -14.77 -30.05
C ARG A 385 6.60 -14.94 -30.04
N ILE A 386 6.01 -14.91 -31.22
CA ILE A 386 4.56 -15.04 -31.41
C ILE A 386 4.22 -16.48 -31.80
N MET A 387 3.25 -17.07 -31.12
CA MET A 387 2.75 -18.41 -31.44
C MET A 387 1.86 -18.37 -32.69
N GLU A 388 1.83 -19.47 -33.43
CA GLU A 388 1.17 -19.52 -34.74
C GLU A 388 -0.34 -19.21 -34.68
N ASP A 389 -1.00 -19.55 -33.56
CA ASP A 389 -2.43 -19.40 -33.30
C ASP A 389 -2.84 -18.03 -32.75
N VAL A 390 -1.90 -17.12 -32.54
CA VAL A 390 -2.19 -15.78 -32.01
C VAL A 390 -2.94 -14.94 -33.03
N SER A 391 -4.05 -14.33 -32.60
CA SER A 391 -4.78 -13.35 -33.41
C SER A 391 -4.00 -12.03 -33.49
N VAL A 392 -3.62 -11.61 -34.70
CA VAL A 392 -2.90 -10.35 -34.99
C VAL A 392 -3.60 -9.53 -36.09
N HIS A 393 -4.91 -9.74 -36.28
CA HIS A 393 -5.64 -9.07 -37.36
C HIS A 393 -5.58 -7.55 -37.23
N ALA A 394 -5.37 -6.84 -38.35
CA ALA A 394 -5.32 -5.38 -38.42
C ALA A 394 -4.36 -4.72 -37.41
N MET A 395 -3.39 -5.46 -36.86
CA MET A 395 -2.56 -5.01 -35.73
C MET A 395 -1.85 -3.67 -35.97
N PHE A 396 -1.47 -3.37 -37.21
CA PHE A 396 -0.78 -2.15 -37.63
C PHE A 396 -1.58 -1.33 -38.63
N LYS A 397 -2.90 -1.58 -38.77
CA LYS A 397 -3.78 -0.78 -39.63
C LYS A 397 -3.70 0.69 -39.24
N GLY A 398 -3.23 1.55 -40.13
CA GLY A 398 -3.08 2.99 -39.82
C GLY A 398 -1.88 3.37 -38.93
N ALA A 399 -1.00 2.43 -38.56
CA ALA A 399 0.25 2.70 -37.86
C ALA A 399 1.31 3.31 -38.82
N LYS A 400 1.12 4.57 -39.21
CA LYS A 400 1.82 5.23 -40.33
C LYS A 400 3.36 5.22 -40.28
N LYS A 401 3.96 5.18 -39.09
CA LYS A 401 5.43 5.20 -38.92
C LYS A 401 6.05 3.81 -38.75
N PHE A 402 5.25 2.76 -38.61
CA PHE A 402 5.78 1.44 -38.30
C PHE A 402 6.49 0.81 -39.50
N ASP A 403 7.74 0.43 -39.32
CA ASP A 403 8.50 -0.31 -40.33
C ASP A 403 8.18 -1.82 -40.26
N LEU A 404 7.39 -2.30 -41.23
CA LEU A 404 7.00 -3.71 -41.34
C LEU A 404 8.20 -4.67 -41.51
N SER A 405 9.39 -4.18 -41.91
CA SER A 405 10.58 -5.04 -42.02
C SER A 405 11.03 -5.59 -40.66
N TYR A 406 10.70 -4.92 -39.56
CA TYR A 406 11.00 -5.39 -38.20
C TYR A 406 10.38 -6.73 -37.88
N ILE A 407 9.23 -7.06 -38.47
CA ILE A 407 8.47 -8.28 -38.18
C ILE A 407 8.53 -9.30 -39.32
N SER A 408 9.49 -9.16 -40.23
CA SER A 408 9.67 -10.08 -41.38
C SER A 408 9.92 -11.54 -40.97
N ASN A 409 10.31 -11.78 -39.73
CA ASN A 409 10.56 -13.10 -39.14
C ASN A 409 9.37 -13.68 -38.35
N TRP A 410 8.27 -12.95 -38.18
CA TRP A 410 7.10 -13.44 -37.45
C TRP A 410 6.37 -14.53 -38.23
N ASN A 411 5.99 -15.61 -37.53
CA ASN A 411 5.31 -16.77 -38.11
C ASN A 411 3.88 -16.89 -37.53
N THR A 412 2.90 -16.23 -38.14
CA THR A 412 1.49 -16.24 -37.71
C THR A 412 0.59 -16.87 -38.77
N LYS A 413 -0.50 -17.56 -38.34
CA LYS A 413 -1.52 -18.14 -39.25
C LYS A 413 -2.24 -17.09 -40.09
N ASN A 414 -2.43 -15.90 -39.54
CA ASN A 414 -3.14 -14.80 -40.18
C ASN A 414 -2.15 -13.64 -40.40
N LYS A 415 -1.82 -13.36 -41.67
CA LYS A 415 -0.88 -12.31 -42.08
C LYS A 415 -1.56 -10.97 -42.40
N ASP A 416 -2.86 -10.85 -42.12
CA ASP A 416 -3.57 -9.58 -42.32
C ASP A 416 -3.24 -8.61 -41.18
N PHE A 417 -2.04 -8.04 -41.26
CA PHE A 417 -1.50 -7.10 -40.27
C PHE A 417 -2.04 -5.68 -40.43
N THR A 418 -2.69 -5.34 -41.55
CA THR A 418 -2.91 -3.95 -42.01
C THR A 418 -4.37 -3.59 -42.28
#